data_AF-A0A3D5MTB2-F1
#
_entry.id   AF-A0A3D5MTB2-F1
#
_cell.length_a   1.000
_cell.length_b   1.000
_cell.length_c   1.000
_cell.angle_alpha   90.00
_cell.angle_beta   90.00
_cell.angle_gamma   90.00
#
_symmetry.space_group_name_H-M   'P 1'
#
loop_
_entity.id
_entity.type
_entity.pdbx_description
1 polymer ?
#
loop_
_entity_poly.entity_id
_entity_poly.type
_entity_poly.pdbx_seq_one_letter_code
_entity_poly.pdbx_strand_id
1 'polypeptide(L)'
;SYSEIKTFMEDIHSKPVDKVSNRIHMVLNLISSISKDEVPKDSTIITILENGTSKSIKTLFEIVDINEVQLEKRFSTILLFLESDVLMLNEKAKAVFEKMDESKVTMHKFIIDSPVEKVYEFGLEKLKEIYGEFVPAEFILQMMEHTSPKVKSYIVDKTDSVLESLGYGNKDLFMYYTKTLLMLPNRVRNSKYCIYDALYNFAVKYNDARDEVENLLLNIGGSNIRKDSEKALVALAKIRKEEDR
;
A
#
# COMPACT_ATOMS: atom_id res chain seq x y z
N SER A 1 36.21 -10.47 26.56
CA SER A 1 35.25 -10.25 27.68
C SER A 1 34.31 -9.08 27.34
N TYR A 2 33.05 -9.10 27.79
CA TYR A 2 32.11 -7.98 27.64
C TYR A 2 32.66 -6.65 28.19
N SER A 3 33.51 -6.74 29.21
CA SER A 3 34.23 -5.60 29.78
C SER A 3 35.21 -4.96 28.79
N GLU A 4 35.92 -5.75 27.98
CA GLU A 4 36.91 -5.25 27.01
C GLU A 4 36.24 -4.54 25.84
N ILE A 5 35.06 -5.01 25.41
CA ILE A 5 34.26 -4.36 24.35
C ILE A 5 33.76 -3.01 24.85
N LYS A 6 33.34 -2.92 26.12
CA LYS A 6 32.85 -1.68 26.73
C LYS A 6 33.97 -0.63 26.86
N THR A 7 35.16 -1.04 27.30
CA THR A 7 36.33 -0.16 27.37
C THR A 7 36.77 0.31 25.98
N PHE A 8 36.72 -0.57 24.98
CA PHE A 8 37.03 -0.21 23.59
C PHE A 8 36.02 0.79 22.99
N MET A 9 34.74 0.69 23.37
CA MET A 9 33.69 1.63 22.94
C MET A 9 33.87 3.03 23.57
N GLU A 10 34.25 3.08 24.85
CA GLU A 10 34.59 4.35 25.53
C GLU A 10 35.83 5.02 24.90
N ASP A 11 36.83 4.23 24.50
CA ASP A 11 38.05 4.71 23.85
C ASP A 11 37.82 5.27 22.44
N ILE A 12 36.83 4.76 21.70
CA ILE A 12 36.54 5.27 20.34
C ILE A 12 35.68 6.54 20.39
N HIS A 13 34.76 6.66 21.35
CA HIS A 13 33.97 7.88 21.53
C HIS A 13 34.83 9.11 21.88
N SER A 14 36.06 8.92 22.36
CA SER A 14 37.00 10.00 22.70
C SER A 14 37.81 10.56 21.52
N LYS A 15 37.73 9.96 20.32
CA LYS A 15 38.53 10.37 19.15
C LYS A 15 37.76 11.30 18.20
N PRO A 16 38.42 12.31 17.61
CA PRO A 16 37.79 13.27 16.71
C PRO A 16 37.19 12.57 15.48
N VAL A 17 35.95 12.96 15.17
CA VAL A 17 35.00 12.31 14.24
C VAL A 17 35.54 12.21 12.80
N ASP A 18 36.51 13.05 12.41
CA ASP A 18 36.96 13.19 11.02
C ASP A 18 37.95 12.12 10.52
N LYS A 19 38.36 11.16 11.34
CA LYS A 19 39.32 10.09 10.95
C LYS A 19 38.82 8.66 11.12
N VAL A 20 37.56 8.47 11.50
CA VAL A 20 37.01 7.14 11.71
C VAL A 20 36.28 6.72 10.43
N SER A 21 36.95 5.92 9.60
CA SER A 21 36.41 5.35 8.36
C SER A 21 34.97 4.85 8.54
N ASN A 22 34.09 5.09 7.56
CA ASN A 22 32.69 4.61 7.56
C ASN A 22 32.56 3.13 7.97
N ARG A 23 33.58 2.32 7.65
CA ARG A 23 33.66 0.91 8.04
C ARG A 23 33.77 0.71 9.55
N ILE A 24 34.52 1.54 10.27
CA ILE A 24 34.66 1.47 11.73
C ILE A 24 33.35 1.91 12.40
N HIS A 25 32.73 2.98 11.91
CA HIS A 25 31.40 3.41 12.38
C HIS A 25 30.33 2.32 12.19
N MET A 26 30.32 1.67 11.03
CA MET A 26 29.42 0.54 10.75
C MET A 26 29.63 -0.62 11.74
N VAL A 27 30.87 -0.99 12.01
CA VAL A 27 31.21 -2.05 12.97
C VAL A 27 30.75 -1.68 14.38
N LEU A 28 30.97 -0.44 14.82
CA LEU A 28 30.54 0.03 16.15
C LEU A 28 29.03 0.03 16.31
N ASN A 29 28.30 0.45 15.28
CA ASN A 29 26.83 0.42 15.32
C ASN A 29 26.29 -1.01 15.35
N LEU A 30 26.91 -1.95 14.62
CA LEU A 30 26.57 -3.37 14.71
C LEU A 30 26.83 -3.94 16.12
N ILE A 31 28.00 -3.65 16.69
CA ILE A 31 28.36 -4.06 18.06
C ILE A 31 27.38 -3.45 19.08
N SER A 32 27.04 -2.18 18.94
CA SER A 32 26.06 -1.49 19.79
C SER A 32 24.67 -2.14 19.70
N SER A 33 24.24 -2.51 18.50
CA SER A 33 22.95 -3.19 18.26
C SER A 33 22.91 -4.58 18.90
N ILE A 34 24.01 -5.35 18.78
CA ILE A 34 24.17 -6.63 19.49
C ILE A 34 24.14 -6.42 21.01
N SER A 35 24.81 -5.39 21.52
CA SER A 35 24.87 -5.14 22.97
C SER A 35 23.54 -4.70 23.59
N LYS A 36 22.60 -4.22 22.77
CA LYS A 36 21.31 -3.69 23.19
C LYS A 36 20.13 -4.58 22.84
N ASP A 37 20.36 -5.67 22.12
CA ASP A 37 19.30 -6.50 21.52
C ASP A 37 18.30 -5.63 20.74
N GLU A 38 18.82 -4.81 19.83
CA GLU A 38 18.01 -3.87 19.03
C GLU A 38 18.37 -3.97 17.55
N VAL A 39 17.36 -3.76 16.69
CA VAL A 39 17.60 -3.61 15.24
C VAL A 39 18.36 -2.29 14.98
N PRO A 40 19.43 -2.28 14.16
CA PRO A 40 20.17 -1.04 13.87
C PRO A 40 19.29 0.05 13.26
N LYS A 41 19.71 1.31 13.37
CA LYS A 41 19.02 2.45 12.74
C LYS A 41 19.05 2.34 11.22
N ASP A 42 18.03 2.86 10.54
CA ASP A 42 17.89 2.81 9.08
C ASP A 42 19.11 3.36 8.34
N SER A 43 19.71 4.46 8.83
CA SER A 43 20.95 5.01 8.26
C SER A 43 22.13 4.03 8.26
N THR A 44 22.24 3.21 9.31
CA THR A 44 23.27 2.16 9.41
C THR A 44 22.93 1.01 8.46
N ILE A 45 21.66 0.62 8.39
CA ILE A 45 21.19 -0.42 7.49
C ILE A 45 21.48 -0.04 6.04
N ILE A 46 21.12 1.17 5.60
CA ILE A 46 21.41 1.69 4.26
C ILE A 46 22.91 1.61 3.98
N THR A 47 23.75 2.09 4.91
CA THR A 47 25.21 2.02 4.74
C THR A 47 25.71 0.58 4.55
N ILE A 48 25.13 -0.39 5.28
CA ILE A 48 25.47 -1.82 5.16
C ILE A 48 25.00 -2.39 3.82
N LEU A 49 23.81 -2.02 3.36
CA LEU A 49 23.26 -2.50 2.09
C LEU A 49 24.06 -1.97 0.89
N GLU A 50 24.51 -0.70 0.94
CA GLU A 50 25.25 -0.08 -0.15
C GLU A 50 26.73 -0.46 -0.17
N ASN A 51 27.37 -0.49 1.01
CA ASN A 51 28.84 -0.55 1.12
C ASN A 51 29.34 -1.71 2.01
N GLY A 52 28.44 -2.53 2.53
CA GLY A 52 28.77 -3.62 3.44
C GLY A 52 29.44 -4.79 2.75
N THR A 53 30.25 -5.52 3.53
CA THR A 53 30.75 -6.83 3.09
C THR A 53 29.67 -7.90 3.28
N SER A 54 29.81 -9.05 2.62
CA SER A 54 28.93 -10.21 2.86
C SER A 54 28.84 -10.60 4.34
N LYS A 55 29.96 -10.47 5.08
CA LYS A 55 29.99 -10.71 6.54
C LYS A 55 29.17 -9.67 7.31
N SER A 56 29.21 -8.39 6.91
CA SER A 56 28.41 -7.32 7.52
C SER A 56 26.92 -7.54 7.30
N ILE A 57 26.53 -7.95 6.08
CA ILE A 57 25.15 -8.28 5.74
C ILE A 57 24.66 -9.48 6.55
N LYS A 58 25.47 -10.54 6.64
CA LYS A 58 25.14 -11.71 7.45
C LYS A 58 24.96 -11.36 8.93
N THR A 59 25.85 -10.52 9.47
CA THR A 59 25.74 -10.06 10.87
C THR A 59 24.48 -9.22 11.08
N LEU A 60 24.14 -8.32 10.15
CA LEU A 60 22.88 -7.57 10.18
C LEU A 60 21.68 -8.53 10.19
N PHE A 61 21.68 -9.54 9.31
CA PHE A 61 20.61 -10.52 9.27
C PHE A 61 20.47 -11.27 10.59
N GLU A 62 21.56 -11.73 11.21
CA GLU A 62 21.53 -12.40 12.52
C GLU A 62 20.92 -11.50 13.61
N ILE A 63 21.28 -10.21 13.65
CA ILE A 63 20.69 -9.25 14.60
C ILE A 63 19.17 -9.09 14.36
N VAL A 64 18.78 -8.96 13.08
CA VAL A 64 17.38 -8.81 12.66
C VAL A 64 16.57 -10.08 12.96
N ASP A 65 17.16 -11.25 12.81
CA ASP A 65 16.52 -12.54 13.08
C ASP A 65 16.21 -12.72 14.56
N ILE A 66 17.16 -12.37 15.44
CA ILE A 66 16.97 -12.39 16.90
C ILE A 66 15.90 -11.36 17.34
N ASN A 67 15.85 -10.20 16.67
CA ASN A 67 15.00 -9.07 17.06
C ASN A 67 13.78 -8.88 16.15
N GLU A 68 13.28 -9.95 15.54
CA GLU A 68 12.22 -9.92 14.51
C GLU A 68 10.98 -9.13 14.96
N VAL A 69 10.55 -9.30 16.22
CA VAL A 69 9.36 -8.63 16.78
C VAL A 69 9.45 -7.10 16.72
N GLN A 70 10.67 -6.54 16.75
CA GLN A 70 10.85 -5.08 16.63
C GLN A 70 10.55 -4.58 15.21
N LEU A 71 10.70 -5.43 14.18
CA LEU A 71 10.48 -5.05 12.79
C LEU A 71 9.02 -4.73 12.52
N GLU A 72 8.08 -5.39 13.20
CA GLU A 72 6.63 -5.17 13.03
C GLU A 72 6.20 -3.71 13.24
N LYS A 73 7.02 -2.93 13.97
CA LYS A 73 6.78 -1.51 14.26
C LYS A 73 7.68 -0.58 13.45
N ARG A 74 8.59 -1.13 12.63
CA ARG A 74 9.60 -0.38 11.86
C ARG A 74 9.36 -0.51 10.37
N PHE A 75 8.27 0.09 9.90
CA PHE A 75 7.84 0.03 8.50
C PHE A 75 8.91 0.48 7.51
N SER A 76 9.65 1.55 7.83
CA SER A 76 10.76 2.03 7.00
C SER A 76 11.86 0.98 6.84
N THR A 77 12.20 0.25 7.92
CA THR A 77 13.18 -0.83 7.89
C THR A 77 12.69 -2.02 7.05
N ILE A 78 11.42 -2.43 7.20
CA ILE A 78 10.83 -3.49 6.38
C ILE A 78 10.87 -3.08 4.90
N LEU A 79 10.49 -1.83 4.59
CA LEU A 79 10.49 -1.32 3.23
C LEU A 79 11.91 -1.32 2.64
N LEU A 80 12.92 -0.86 3.40
CA LEU A 80 14.32 -0.93 2.99
C LEU A 80 14.76 -2.36 2.64
N PHE A 81 14.36 -3.35 3.44
CA PHE A 81 14.69 -4.74 3.17
C PHE A 81 13.97 -5.28 1.93
N LEU A 82 12.70 -4.92 1.72
CA LEU A 82 11.95 -5.28 0.51
C LEU A 82 12.58 -4.67 -0.75
N GLU A 83 13.01 -3.40 -0.67
CA GLU A 83 13.63 -2.68 -1.78
C GLU A 83 15.06 -3.16 -2.07
N SER A 84 15.76 -3.71 -1.07
CA SER A 84 17.13 -4.21 -1.22
C SER A 84 17.24 -5.45 -2.12
N ASP A 85 18.39 -5.62 -2.78
CA ASP A 85 18.71 -6.83 -3.58
C ASP A 85 19.26 -7.99 -2.73
N VAL A 86 19.29 -7.82 -1.40
CA VAL A 86 19.75 -8.85 -0.48
C VAL A 86 18.60 -9.83 -0.20
N LEU A 87 18.58 -10.95 -0.94
CA LEU A 87 17.51 -11.94 -0.91
C LEU A 87 17.09 -12.35 0.51
N MET A 88 18.04 -12.66 1.39
CA MET A 88 17.72 -13.12 2.76
C MET A 88 16.98 -12.05 3.59
N LEU A 89 17.31 -10.76 3.41
CA LEU A 89 16.62 -9.67 4.11
C LEU A 89 15.24 -9.41 3.49
N ASN A 90 15.15 -9.46 2.16
CA ASN A 90 13.89 -9.36 1.43
C ASN A 90 12.89 -10.44 1.87
N GLU A 91 13.31 -11.71 1.91
CA GLU A 91 12.47 -12.83 2.35
C GLU A 91 12.08 -12.71 3.84
N LYS A 92 13.00 -12.24 4.70
CA LYS A 92 12.67 -11.95 6.10
C LYS A 92 11.60 -10.86 6.22
N ALA A 93 11.70 -9.79 5.44
CA ALA A 93 10.72 -8.71 5.44
C ALA A 93 9.34 -9.18 4.97
N LYS A 94 9.28 -10.02 3.93
CA LYS A 94 8.02 -10.68 3.51
C LYS A 94 7.45 -11.54 4.64
N ALA A 95 8.27 -12.39 5.27
CA ALA A 95 7.82 -13.25 6.36
C ALA A 95 7.29 -12.45 7.57
N VAL A 96 7.90 -11.31 7.89
CA VAL A 96 7.39 -10.39 8.92
C VAL A 96 6.06 -9.79 8.49
N PHE A 97 5.95 -9.31 7.25
CA PHE A 97 4.70 -8.77 6.71
C PHE A 97 3.54 -9.78 6.81
N GLU A 98 3.78 -11.06 6.50
CA GLU A 98 2.75 -12.11 6.63
C GLU A 98 2.23 -12.29 8.06
N LYS A 99 3.09 -12.09 9.07
CA LYS A 99 2.74 -12.25 10.48
C LYS A 99 2.08 -11.01 11.10
N MET A 100 2.11 -9.87 10.41
CA MET A 100 1.49 -8.65 10.91
C MET A 100 -0.04 -8.80 11.01
N ASP A 101 -0.62 -8.26 12.07
CA ASP A 101 -2.07 -8.15 12.22
C ASP A 101 -2.52 -6.70 11.94
N GLU A 102 -2.79 -5.91 12.97
CA GLU A 102 -3.38 -4.56 12.85
C GLU A 102 -2.55 -3.61 11.97
N SER A 103 -1.21 -3.72 12.02
CA SER A 103 -0.30 -2.88 11.25
C SER A 103 -0.17 -3.27 9.78
N LYS A 104 -0.64 -4.48 9.38
CA LYS A 104 -0.45 -5.04 8.05
C LYS A 104 -1.03 -4.14 6.96
N VAL A 105 -2.22 -3.59 7.18
CA VAL A 105 -2.89 -2.71 6.21
C VAL A 105 -2.04 -1.48 5.92
N THR A 106 -1.47 -0.86 6.95
CA THR A 106 -0.63 0.33 6.81
C THR A 106 0.69 -0.01 6.14
N MET A 107 1.33 -1.12 6.52
CA MET A 107 2.53 -1.60 5.87
C MET A 107 2.30 -1.90 4.38
N HIS A 108 1.16 -2.50 4.04
CA HIS A 108 0.80 -2.84 2.67
C HIS A 108 0.64 -1.60 1.79
N LYS A 109 0.11 -0.50 2.33
CA LYS A 109 0.09 0.79 1.63
C LYS A 109 1.51 1.26 1.29
N PHE A 110 2.45 1.19 2.23
CA PHE A 110 3.85 1.55 1.96
C PHE A 110 4.48 0.68 0.88
N ILE A 111 4.15 -0.61 0.85
CA ILE A 111 4.64 -1.54 -0.18
C ILE A 111 4.11 -1.15 -1.56
N ILE A 112 2.82 -0.84 -1.68
CA ILE A 112 2.20 -0.40 -2.94
C ILE A 112 2.80 0.93 -3.43
N ASP A 113 3.07 1.87 -2.53
CA ASP A 113 3.65 3.18 -2.85
C ASP A 113 5.15 3.15 -3.17
N SER A 114 5.82 2.01 -2.99
CA SER A 114 7.24 1.90 -3.28
C SER A 114 7.52 2.24 -4.75
N PRO A 115 8.57 3.02 -5.05
CA PRO A 115 8.97 3.25 -6.43
C PRO A 115 9.65 2.02 -7.07
N VAL A 116 9.95 0.98 -6.29
CA VAL A 116 10.71 -0.19 -6.73
C VAL A 116 9.76 -1.28 -7.24
N GLU A 117 9.96 -1.73 -8.48
CA GLU A 117 9.03 -2.64 -9.17
C GLU A 117 8.73 -3.93 -8.42
N LYS A 118 9.77 -4.68 -8.03
CA LYS A 118 9.59 -5.92 -7.25
C LYS A 118 8.78 -5.73 -5.95
N VAL A 119 8.78 -4.52 -5.38
CA VAL A 119 8.10 -4.23 -4.10
C VAL A 119 6.64 -3.93 -4.35
N TYR A 120 6.30 -3.01 -5.26
CA TYR A 120 4.90 -2.78 -5.55
C TYR A 120 4.24 -3.99 -6.21
N GLU A 121 4.97 -4.82 -6.97
CA GLU A 121 4.46 -6.09 -7.52
C GLU A 121 4.06 -7.07 -6.41
N PHE A 122 4.93 -7.24 -5.40
CA PHE A 122 4.59 -8.00 -4.20
C PHE A 122 3.36 -7.43 -3.50
N GLY A 123 3.25 -6.10 -3.43
CA GLY A 123 2.05 -5.43 -2.94
C GLY A 123 0.79 -5.79 -3.72
N LEU A 124 0.85 -5.77 -5.06
CA LEU A 124 -0.30 -6.11 -5.93
C LEU A 124 -0.72 -7.58 -5.79
N GLU A 125 0.25 -8.49 -5.64
CA GLU A 125 0.00 -9.90 -5.36
C GLU A 125 -0.77 -10.04 -4.03
N LYS A 126 -0.26 -9.41 -2.96
CA LYS A 126 -0.89 -9.46 -1.64
C LYS A 126 -2.23 -8.75 -1.59
N LEU A 127 -2.47 -7.74 -2.44
CA LEU A 127 -3.76 -7.08 -2.55
C LEU A 127 -4.85 -8.07 -2.97
N LYS A 128 -4.54 -8.91 -3.97
CA LYS A 128 -5.45 -9.95 -4.44
C LYS A 128 -5.64 -11.05 -3.38
N GLU A 129 -4.57 -11.46 -2.71
CA GLU A 129 -4.62 -12.52 -1.71
C GLU A 129 -5.43 -12.13 -0.48
N ILE A 130 -5.22 -10.91 0.04
CA ILE A 130 -5.81 -10.46 1.31
C ILE A 130 -7.25 -9.97 1.11
N TYR A 131 -7.52 -9.22 0.04
CA TYR A 131 -8.81 -8.54 -0.15
C TYR A 131 -9.68 -9.17 -1.25
N GLY A 132 -9.12 -10.08 -2.05
CA GLY A 132 -9.84 -10.75 -3.14
C GLY A 132 -10.43 -9.76 -4.14
N GLU A 133 -11.74 -9.80 -4.28
CA GLU A 133 -12.48 -8.91 -5.19
C GLU A 133 -12.75 -7.52 -4.61
N PHE A 134 -12.72 -7.35 -3.28
CA PHE A 134 -13.09 -6.10 -2.61
C PHE A 134 -11.85 -5.30 -2.18
N VAL A 135 -11.19 -4.64 -3.12
CA VAL A 135 -10.05 -3.76 -2.80
C VAL A 135 -10.53 -2.61 -1.91
N PRO A 136 -9.92 -2.37 -0.73
CA PRO A 136 -10.37 -1.31 0.16
C PRO A 136 -10.26 0.08 -0.49
N ALA A 137 -11.20 0.97 -0.17
CA ALA A 137 -11.32 2.30 -0.81
C ALA A 137 -10.06 3.16 -0.71
N GLU A 138 -9.33 3.03 0.40
CA GLU A 138 -8.05 3.69 0.62
C GLU A 138 -6.96 3.25 -0.37
N PHE A 139 -6.89 1.96 -0.72
CA PHE A 139 -6.00 1.48 -1.77
C PHE A 139 -6.44 1.98 -3.14
N ILE A 140 -7.75 2.00 -3.42
CA ILE A 140 -8.27 2.50 -4.71
C ILE A 140 -7.79 3.94 -4.95
N LEU A 141 -7.99 4.83 -3.97
CA LEU A 141 -7.55 6.23 -4.07
C LEU A 141 -6.03 6.32 -4.25
N GLN A 142 -5.27 5.65 -3.38
CA GLN A 142 -3.81 5.65 -3.41
C GLN A 142 -3.26 5.17 -4.76
N MET A 143 -3.74 4.03 -5.25
CA MET A 143 -3.28 3.43 -6.51
C MET A 143 -3.62 4.26 -7.74
N MET A 144 -4.76 4.96 -7.73
CA MET A 144 -5.12 5.86 -8.83
C MET A 144 -4.23 7.12 -8.85
N GLU A 145 -3.70 7.57 -7.71
CA GLU A 145 -2.76 8.69 -7.63
C GLU A 145 -1.29 8.26 -7.82
N HIS A 146 -1.01 6.95 -7.84
CA HIS A 146 0.34 6.37 -7.88
C HIS A 146 1.18 6.79 -9.10
N THR A 147 2.50 6.89 -8.95
CA THR A 147 3.39 7.33 -10.05
C THR A 147 3.65 6.25 -11.10
N SER A 148 3.72 4.98 -10.69
CA SER A 148 3.87 3.84 -11.62
C SER A 148 2.62 3.64 -12.48
N PRO A 149 2.75 3.66 -13.82
CA PRO A 149 1.65 3.33 -14.74
C PRO A 149 1.07 1.94 -14.49
N LYS A 150 1.89 0.96 -14.09
CA LYS A 150 1.47 -0.43 -13.87
C LYS A 150 0.47 -0.57 -12.71
N VAL A 151 0.73 0.14 -11.60
CA VAL A 151 -0.17 0.20 -10.44
C VAL A 151 -1.49 0.89 -10.80
N LYS A 152 -1.41 2.00 -11.56
CA LYS A 152 -2.60 2.71 -12.06
C LYS A 152 -3.44 1.83 -12.98
N SER A 153 -2.83 1.21 -13.98
CA SER A 153 -3.52 0.31 -14.90
C SER A 153 -4.22 -0.82 -14.16
N TYR A 154 -3.53 -1.46 -13.20
CA TYR A 154 -4.13 -2.53 -12.39
C TYR A 154 -5.46 -2.10 -11.76
N ILE A 155 -5.49 -0.95 -11.09
CA ILE A 155 -6.70 -0.53 -10.38
C ILE A 155 -7.78 0.00 -11.33
N VAL A 156 -7.38 0.67 -12.42
CA VAL A 156 -8.30 1.14 -13.46
C VAL A 156 -8.99 -0.07 -14.10
N ASP A 157 -8.21 -1.04 -14.58
CA ASP A 157 -8.72 -2.25 -15.24
C ASP A 157 -9.67 -3.03 -14.30
N LYS A 158 -9.31 -3.17 -13.02
CA LYS A 158 -10.18 -3.80 -12.02
C LYS A 158 -11.51 -3.04 -11.87
N THR A 159 -11.45 -1.72 -11.73
CA THR A 159 -12.66 -0.90 -11.54
C THR A 159 -13.55 -0.85 -12.77
N ASP A 160 -12.96 -0.76 -13.97
CA ASP A 160 -13.68 -0.73 -15.24
C ASP A 160 -14.32 -2.11 -15.51
N SER A 161 -13.59 -3.20 -15.28
CA SER A 161 -14.11 -4.57 -15.36
C SER A 161 -15.34 -4.79 -14.46
N VAL A 162 -15.33 -4.30 -13.22
CA VAL A 162 -16.50 -4.39 -12.32
C VAL A 162 -17.67 -3.58 -12.84
N LEU A 163 -17.44 -2.38 -13.38
CA LEU A 163 -18.51 -1.53 -13.90
C LEU A 163 -19.12 -2.08 -15.19
N GLU A 164 -18.30 -2.54 -16.14
CA GLU A 164 -18.74 -3.09 -17.43
C GLU A 164 -19.52 -4.40 -17.26
N SER A 165 -19.08 -5.25 -16.34
CA SER A 165 -19.74 -6.53 -16.04
C SER A 165 -20.95 -6.41 -15.11
N LEU A 166 -21.25 -5.20 -14.62
CA LEU A 166 -22.27 -4.96 -13.59
C LEU A 166 -22.05 -5.85 -12.35
N GLY A 167 -20.77 -5.97 -11.94
CA GLY A 167 -20.33 -6.76 -10.78
C GLY A 167 -20.30 -8.27 -10.99
N TYR A 168 -20.30 -8.77 -12.23
CA TYR A 168 -20.34 -10.21 -12.53
C TYR A 168 -21.47 -10.98 -11.80
N GLY A 169 -22.61 -10.32 -11.56
CA GLY A 169 -23.74 -10.88 -10.79
C GLY A 169 -23.65 -10.66 -9.28
N ASN A 170 -22.52 -10.20 -8.76
CA ASN A 170 -22.36 -9.73 -7.39
C ASN A 170 -22.76 -8.23 -7.30
N LYS A 171 -23.98 -8.00 -6.82
CA LYS A 171 -24.57 -6.66 -6.68
C LYS A 171 -23.82 -5.79 -5.68
N ASP A 172 -23.41 -6.38 -4.56
CA ASP A 172 -22.68 -5.67 -3.50
C ASP A 172 -21.32 -5.19 -3.99
N LEU A 173 -20.62 -6.01 -4.78
CA LEU A 173 -19.36 -5.65 -5.41
C LEU A 173 -19.52 -4.44 -6.34
N PHE A 174 -20.54 -4.49 -7.21
CA PHE A 174 -20.83 -3.38 -8.11
C PHE A 174 -21.14 -2.09 -7.33
N MET A 175 -22.02 -2.16 -6.34
CA MET A 175 -22.43 -1.00 -5.55
C MET A 175 -21.26 -0.44 -4.74
N TYR A 176 -20.42 -1.31 -4.18
CA TYR A 176 -19.21 -0.92 -3.46
C TYR A 176 -18.26 -0.09 -4.34
N TYR A 177 -17.88 -0.63 -5.51
CA TYR A 177 -16.97 0.08 -6.42
C TYR A 177 -17.59 1.36 -6.97
N THR A 178 -18.87 1.32 -7.32
CA THR A 178 -19.57 2.49 -7.84
C THR A 178 -19.60 3.63 -6.82
N LYS A 179 -20.02 3.36 -5.59
CA LYS A 179 -20.03 4.36 -4.50
C LYS A 179 -18.63 4.90 -4.25
N THR A 180 -17.63 4.02 -4.17
CA THR A 180 -16.24 4.40 -3.94
C THR A 180 -15.73 5.34 -5.04
N LEU A 181 -15.95 4.99 -6.31
CA LEU A 181 -15.49 5.77 -7.45
C LEU A 181 -16.20 7.12 -7.59
N LEU A 182 -17.47 7.21 -7.18
CA LEU A 182 -18.21 8.47 -7.15
C LEU A 182 -17.68 9.43 -6.08
N MET A 183 -17.12 8.91 -4.98
CA MET A 183 -16.50 9.73 -3.93
C MET A 183 -15.12 10.27 -4.32
N LEU A 184 -14.45 9.70 -5.34
CA LEU A 184 -13.12 10.15 -5.75
C LEU A 184 -13.15 11.56 -6.37
N PRO A 185 -12.08 12.36 -6.20
CA PRO A 185 -11.98 13.65 -6.88
C PRO A 185 -12.00 13.49 -8.41
N ASN A 186 -12.70 14.38 -9.11
CA ASN A 186 -12.83 14.36 -10.59
C ASN A 186 -11.47 14.47 -11.33
N ARG A 187 -10.41 14.94 -10.66
CA ARG A 187 -9.04 14.99 -11.20
C ARG A 187 -8.36 13.61 -11.31
N VAL A 188 -8.83 12.63 -10.54
CA VAL A 188 -8.20 11.31 -10.41
C VAL A 188 -8.76 10.33 -11.44
N ARG A 189 -10.06 10.47 -11.77
CA ARG A 189 -10.71 9.71 -12.83
C ARG A 189 -11.31 10.66 -13.86
N ASN A 190 -10.70 10.71 -15.05
CA ASN A 190 -10.98 11.69 -16.10
C ASN A 190 -12.46 11.72 -16.56
N SER A 191 -13.24 10.68 -16.31
CA SER A 191 -14.66 10.67 -16.60
C SER A 191 -15.43 9.75 -15.64
N LYS A 192 -16.20 10.33 -14.72
CA LYS A 192 -17.25 9.59 -13.98
C LYS A 192 -18.48 9.26 -14.83
N TYR A 193 -18.51 9.67 -16.11
CA TYR A 193 -19.69 9.46 -16.96
C TYR A 193 -20.03 7.98 -17.14
N CYS A 194 -19.01 7.13 -17.31
CA CYS A 194 -19.20 5.68 -17.40
C CYS A 194 -19.89 5.10 -16.15
N ILE A 195 -19.73 5.73 -14.98
CA ILE A 195 -20.34 5.27 -13.74
C ILE A 195 -21.85 5.50 -13.76
N TYR A 196 -22.31 6.68 -14.20
CA TYR A 196 -23.75 6.98 -14.27
C TYR A 196 -24.46 6.12 -15.31
N ASP A 197 -23.82 5.82 -16.44
CA ASP A 197 -24.36 4.89 -17.44
C ASP A 197 -24.37 3.45 -16.90
N ALA A 198 -23.33 3.03 -16.16
CA ALA A 198 -23.30 1.73 -15.49
C ALA A 198 -24.41 1.60 -14.43
N LEU A 199 -24.66 2.66 -13.64
CA LEU A 199 -25.77 2.68 -12.66
C LEU A 199 -27.13 2.51 -13.33
N TYR A 200 -27.37 3.19 -14.45
CA TYR A 200 -28.58 2.99 -15.24
C TYR A 200 -28.72 1.54 -15.70
N ASN A 201 -27.69 0.97 -16.34
CA ASN A 201 -27.72 -0.41 -16.84
C ASN A 201 -27.91 -1.42 -15.69
N PHE A 202 -27.30 -1.16 -14.53
CA PHE A 202 -27.45 -1.98 -13.33
C PHE A 202 -28.89 -1.97 -12.81
N ALA A 203 -29.49 -0.79 -12.66
CA ALA A 203 -30.86 -0.64 -12.16
C ALA A 203 -31.91 -1.27 -13.10
N VAL A 204 -31.68 -1.19 -14.41
CA VAL A 204 -32.55 -1.85 -15.41
C VAL A 204 -32.43 -3.39 -15.32
N LYS A 205 -31.22 -3.90 -15.07
CA LYS A 205 -30.97 -5.34 -14.99
C LYS A 205 -31.43 -5.95 -13.66
N TYR A 206 -31.30 -5.23 -12.55
CA TYR A 206 -31.55 -5.72 -11.20
C TYR A 206 -32.59 -4.84 -10.48
N ASN A 207 -33.87 -5.18 -10.68
CA ASN A 207 -35.01 -4.43 -10.13
C ASN A 207 -34.97 -4.28 -8.60
N ASP A 208 -34.47 -5.29 -7.88
CA ASP A 208 -34.36 -5.27 -6.42
C ASP A 208 -33.29 -4.30 -5.89
N ALA A 209 -32.34 -3.88 -6.72
CA ALA A 209 -31.33 -2.89 -6.36
C ALA A 209 -31.66 -1.47 -6.87
N ARG A 210 -32.79 -1.31 -7.56
CA ARG A 210 -33.20 -0.06 -8.20
C ARG A 210 -33.39 1.07 -7.19
N ASP A 211 -34.10 0.83 -6.10
CA ASP A 211 -34.34 1.82 -5.05
C ASP A 211 -33.02 2.34 -4.46
N GLU A 212 -32.04 1.46 -4.27
CA GLU A 212 -30.72 1.86 -3.77
C GLU A 212 -29.99 2.77 -4.77
N VAL A 213 -30.05 2.44 -6.06
CA VAL A 213 -29.48 3.28 -7.14
C VAL A 213 -30.19 4.62 -7.23
N GLU A 214 -31.52 4.66 -7.17
CA GLU A 214 -32.27 5.92 -7.21
C GLU A 214 -31.91 6.83 -6.03
N ASN A 215 -31.86 6.28 -4.82
CA ASN A 215 -31.46 7.02 -3.64
C ASN A 215 -30.03 7.58 -3.76
N LEU A 216 -29.10 6.77 -4.28
CA LEU A 216 -27.73 7.22 -4.56
C LEU A 216 -27.71 8.39 -5.56
N LEU A 217 -28.43 8.27 -6.67
CA LEU A 217 -28.49 9.31 -7.71
C LEU A 217 -29.19 10.58 -7.22
N LEU A 218 -30.25 10.48 -6.42
CA LEU A 218 -30.90 11.63 -5.78
C LEU A 218 -29.96 12.37 -4.85
N ASN A 219 -29.21 11.65 -4.01
CA ASN A 219 -28.24 12.25 -3.09
C ASN A 219 -27.15 13.01 -3.85
N ILE A 220 -26.63 12.46 -4.95
CA ILE A 220 -25.63 13.14 -5.79
C ILE A 220 -26.26 14.30 -6.57
N GLY A 221 -27.49 14.14 -7.05
CA GLY A 221 -28.30 15.17 -7.71
C GLY A 221 -28.50 16.41 -6.85
N GLY A 222 -28.63 16.23 -5.53
CA GLY A 222 -28.69 17.32 -4.55
C GLY A 222 -27.35 17.96 -4.17
N SER A 223 -26.22 17.49 -4.71
CA SER A 223 -24.89 18.00 -4.35
C SER A 223 -24.55 19.34 -5.03
N ASN A 224 -23.65 20.10 -4.42
CA ASN A 224 -23.14 21.36 -4.96
C ASN A 224 -22.16 21.18 -6.15
N ILE A 225 -21.81 19.94 -6.50
CA ILE A 225 -20.92 19.66 -7.64
C ILE A 225 -21.78 19.59 -8.89
N ARG A 226 -21.97 20.75 -9.55
CA ARG A 226 -22.88 20.92 -10.69
C ARG A 226 -22.77 19.83 -11.76
N LYS A 227 -21.54 19.44 -12.12
CA LYS A 227 -21.27 18.41 -13.15
C LYS A 227 -21.78 17.03 -12.75
N ASP A 228 -21.61 16.66 -11.48
CA ASP A 228 -22.03 15.36 -10.94
C ASP A 228 -23.55 15.36 -10.70
N SER A 229 -24.10 16.46 -10.16
CA SER A 229 -25.53 16.66 -9.96
C SER A 229 -26.34 16.51 -11.26
N GLU A 230 -25.95 17.21 -12.33
CA GLU A 230 -26.66 17.16 -13.62
C GLU A 230 -26.71 15.73 -14.17
N LYS A 231 -25.59 15.00 -14.10
CA LYS A 231 -25.51 13.64 -14.64
C LYS A 231 -26.29 12.63 -13.82
N ALA A 232 -26.26 12.77 -12.49
CA ALA A 232 -27.03 11.91 -11.61
C ALA A 232 -28.54 12.06 -11.87
N LEU A 233 -29.02 13.30 -12.04
CA LEU A 233 -30.43 13.57 -12.36
C LEU A 233 -30.84 13.05 -13.74
N VAL A 234 -29.96 13.16 -14.75
CA VAL A 234 -30.21 12.58 -16.08
C VAL A 234 -30.32 11.06 -16.02
N ALA A 235 -29.41 10.38 -15.30
CA ALA A 235 -29.48 8.94 -15.12
C ALA A 235 -30.76 8.51 -14.37
N LEU A 236 -31.12 9.23 -13.31
CA LEU A 236 -32.35 8.98 -12.55
C LEU A 236 -33.60 9.10 -13.43
N ALA A 237 -33.69 10.16 -14.24
CA ALA A 237 -34.82 10.36 -15.14
C ALA A 237 -34.93 9.23 -16.19
N LYS A 238 -33.81 8.69 -16.67
CA LYS A 238 -33.80 7.52 -17.57
C LYS A 238 -34.34 6.28 -16.87
N ILE A 239 -33.91 6.01 -15.63
CA ILE A 239 -34.37 4.85 -14.85
C ILE A 239 -35.90 4.92 -14.68
N ARG A 240 -36.41 6.03 -14.14
CA ARG A 240 -37.86 6.21 -13.88
C ARG A 240 -38.73 6.11 -15.12
N LYS A 241 -38.26 6.64 -16.25
CA LYS A 241 -39.00 6.53 -17.52
C LYS A 241 -39.14 5.08 -18.01
N GLU A 242 -38.22 4.20 -17.62
CA GLU A 242 -38.30 2.76 -17.94
C GLU A 242 -39.24 2.01 -16.98
N GLU A 243 -39.65 2.62 -15.85
CA GLU A 243 -40.74 2.09 -15.00
C GLU A 243 -42.12 2.30 -15.61
N ASP A 244 -42.30 3.46 -16.26
CA ASP A 244 -43.56 3.88 -16.84
C ASP A 244 -43.89 3.14 -18.16
N ARG A 245 -43.11 2.11 -18.52
CA ARG A 245 -43.22 1.31 -19.75
C ARG A 245 -43.58 -0.13 -19.46
#